data_AF-A0A954FTX0-F1
#
_entry.id   AF-A0A954FTX0-F1
#
_cell.length_a   1.000
_cell.length_b   1.000
_cell.length_c   1.000
_cell.angle_alpha   90.00
_cell.angle_beta   90.00
_cell.angle_gamma   90.00
#
_symmetry.space_group_name_H-M   'P 1'
#
loop_
_entity.id
_entity.type
_entity.pdbx_description
1 polymer ?
#
loop_
_entity_poly.entity_id
_entity_poly.type
_entity_poly.pdbx_seq_one_letter_code
_entity_poly.pdbx_strand_id
1 'polypeptide(L)'
;LGNRKFTVNRQPLDLTTVYRDDALQLHLTGTNFFEVITDERLLATREVWNQEVVSENRDVYRVEYLTYCLLKSLETDPEHSVDSLARLSDEDLLAFIQKFMGPRYSEGYVKGVHDQDALLLLRSLLNIKPALGLLRYQSAARALASLYWEYFCDPETKALFETKLTGFGRIMQVFPQTGQQQYYINELQQQLSQFAQQISCFDQASISESAEYLFQELVRGEAFVISKRAADLYHEFEKYLKHNNALERLQESLAATHKNPANWFLLARDWVQAYLNHLDSDEDYDYLDEVALLLLQGKLDRNRLIDATVTTQISGLSGSHARIQKGDYHLHFNRYMQRLTEFKTVNVPRFESYLALKKEIVDTSRAAMRLEEFRPRVLTSFVRNRLLDEVYLPVIGDNLAKQMGEAGEQKRTDRMGLLMLVSPPGYGKTTLMEYIANRLGIIFMKINGPALGHQVTSLDPAAAPNAGAREEVKKLNLSLEMGDNVMIYLDDIQHCNPEFLQKFISLCDAQRKIEGVYQGETRTYDLRGRKVAVVMAGNPYTESGEKFQIPDMLSTGPIFIIWVK
;
A
#
# COMPACT_ATOMS: atom_id res chain seq x y z
N LEU A 1 -33.41 -11.55 -26.66
CA LEU A 1 -34.25 -10.52 -27.29
C LEU A 1 -34.89 -11.17 -28.51
N GLY A 2 -36.22 -11.30 -28.56
CA GLY A 2 -36.88 -12.19 -29.52
C GLY A 2 -36.30 -13.61 -29.44
N ASN A 3 -35.89 -14.16 -30.59
CA ASN A 3 -35.29 -15.50 -30.70
C ASN A 3 -33.77 -15.54 -30.44
N ARG A 4 -33.12 -14.38 -30.22
CA ARG A 4 -31.66 -14.27 -30.05
C ARG A 4 -31.23 -14.34 -28.59
N LYS A 5 -30.15 -15.09 -28.32
CA LYS A 5 -29.53 -15.23 -26.98
C LYS A 5 -28.27 -14.39 -26.85
N PHE A 6 -28.09 -13.72 -25.72
CA PHE A 6 -26.92 -12.87 -25.45
C PHE A 6 -26.30 -13.24 -24.10
N THR A 7 -24.98 -13.13 -24.00
CA THR A 7 -24.27 -13.24 -22.72
C THR A 7 -24.46 -11.95 -21.94
N VAL A 8 -25.21 -12.02 -20.83
CA VAL A 8 -25.53 -10.88 -19.97
C VAL A 8 -24.41 -10.66 -18.95
N ASN A 9 -23.88 -9.44 -18.89
CA ASN A 9 -22.99 -9.06 -17.80
C ASN A 9 -23.84 -8.63 -16.59
N ARG A 10 -23.64 -9.27 -15.44
CA ARG A 10 -24.36 -8.94 -14.19
C ARG A 10 -23.52 -8.10 -13.23
N GLN A 11 -22.25 -7.85 -13.54
CA GLN A 11 -21.40 -7.04 -12.70
C GLN A 11 -21.81 -5.57 -12.81
N PRO A 12 -21.97 -4.86 -11.68
CA PRO A 12 -22.25 -3.43 -11.72
C PRO A 12 -21.05 -2.69 -12.30
N LEU A 13 -21.35 -1.63 -13.05
CA LEU A 13 -20.34 -0.70 -13.52
C LEU A 13 -19.76 0.05 -12.31
N ASP A 14 -18.48 -0.16 -12.03
CA ASP A 14 -17.73 0.51 -10.97
C ASP A 14 -16.26 0.68 -11.37
N LEU A 15 -15.62 1.69 -10.80
CA LEU A 15 -14.22 1.97 -10.98
C LEU A 15 -13.43 1.34 -9.84
N THR A 16 -12.43 0.53 -10.18
CA THR A 16 -11.56 -0.15 -9.23
C THR A 16 -10.10 0.06 -9.62
N THR A 17 -9.19 -0.36 -8.78
CA THR A 17 -7.76 -0.40 -9.10
C THR A 17 -7.31 -1.84 -9.27
N VAL A 18 -6.44 -2.11 -10.24
CA VAL A 18 -5.78 -3.40 -10.43
C VAL A 18 -4.27 -3.19 -10.53
N TYR A 19 -3.49 -4.16 -10.04
CA TYR A 19 -2.06 -4.19 -10.29
C TYR A 19 -1.80 -5.04 -11.53
N ARG A 20 -1.24 -4.42 -12.58
CA ARG A 20 -1.00 -5.06 -13.87
C ARG A 20 0.19 -4.39 -14.57
N ASP A 21 1.01 -5.19 -15.26
CA ASP A 21 2.17 -4.69 -16.02
C ASP A 21 3.10 -3.82 -15.16
N ASP A 22 3.32 -4.25 -13.90
CA ASP A 22 4.10 -3.56 -12.86
C ASP A 22 3.63 -2.14 -12.48
N ALA A 23 2.35 -1.83 -12.74
CA ALA A 23 1.74 -0.55 -12.38
C ALA A 23 0.34 -0.74 -11.76
N LEU A 24 -0.05 0.21 -10.90
CA LEU A 24 -1.46 0.35 -10.50
C LEU A 24 -2.22 1.06 -11.61
N GLN A 25 -3.31 0.44 -12.05
CA GLN A 25 -4.19 0.95 -13.09
C GLN A 25 -5.62 1.08 -12.56
N LEU A 26 -6.32 2.16 -12.94
CA LEU A 26 -7.77 2.24 -12.84
C LEU A 26 -8.38 1.29 -13.85
N HIS A 27 -9.40 0.55 -13.43
CA HIS A 27 -10.13 -0.39 -14.25
C HIS A 27 -11.63 -0.22 -14.06
N LEU A 28 -12.34 -0.04 -15.16
CA LEU A 28 -13.80 0.04 -15.18
C LEU A 28 -14.36 -1.36 -15.42
N THR A 29 -15.04 -1.90 -14.40
CA THR A 29 -15.52 -3.28 -14.39
C THR A 29 -16.40 -3.61 -15.60
N GLY A 30 -16.16 -4.75 -16.21
CA GLY A 30 -16.92 -5.23 -17.36
C GLY A 30 -16.56 -4.58 -18.71
N THR A 31 -15.50 -3.76 -18.76
CA THR A 31 -14.97 -3.14 -19.99
C THR A 31 -13.49 -3.51 -20.19
N ASN A 32 -12.85 -3.02 -21.26
CA ASN A 32 -11.39 -3.08 -21.42
C ASN A 32 -10.70 -1.77 -21.06
N PHE A 33 -11.36 -0.91 -20.29
CA PHE A 33 -10.77 0.33 -19.81
C PHE A 33 -9.66 0.04 -18.79
N PHE A 34 -8.44 0.50 -19.08
CA PHE A 34 -7.31 0.50 -18.16
C PHE A 34 -6.59 1.84 -18.27
N GLU A 35 -6.34 2.49 -17.15
CA GLU A 35 -5.62 3.76 -17.10
C GLU A 35 -4.57 3.72 -16.01
N VAL A 36 -3.30 3.94 -16.37
CA VAL A 36 -2.20 3.93 -15.40
C VAL A 36 -2.35 5.10 -14.43
N ILE A 37 -2.24 4.81 -13.13
CA ILE A 37 -2.26 5.86 -12.11
C ILE A 37 -0.87 6.49 -12.02
N THR A 38 -0.79 7.79 -12.29
CA THR A 38 0.46 8.55 -12.31
C THR A 38 0.64 9.49 -11.10
N ASP A 39 -0.24 9.42 -10.11
CA ASP A 39 -0.16 10.27 -8.91
C ASP A 39 1.14 9.97 -8.13
N GLU A 40 2.05 10.95 -8.07
CA GLU A 40 3.37 10.81 -7.44
C GLU A 40 3.28 10.43 -5.96
N ARG A 41 2.24 10.88 -5.24
CA ARG A 41 2.01 10.53 -3.83
C ARG A 41 1.73 9.04 -3.70
N LEU A 42 0.94 8.47 -4.60
CA LEU A 42 0.67 7.03 -4.62
C LEU A 42 1.91 6.25 -5.05
N LEU A 43 2.64 6.71 -6.06
CA LEU A 43 3.87 6.07 -6.54
C LEU A 43 4.95 5.98 -5.45
N ALA A 44 5.04 6.98 -4.57
CA ALA A 44 5.93 6.96 -3.41
C ALA A 44 5.62 5.84 -2.40
N THR A 45 4.45 5.20 -2.49
CA THR A 45 4.04 4.07 -1.63
C THR A 45 4.30 2.69 -2.23
N ARG A 46 5.07 2.58 -3.33
CA ARG A 46 5.27 1.33 -4.08
C ARG A 46 5.71 0.13 -3.23
N GLU A 47 6.53 0.36 -2.20
CA GLU A 47 7.04 -0.68 -1.32
C GLU A 47 5.94 -1.46 -0.57
N VAL A 48 4.76 -0.87 -0.38
CA VAL A 48 3.66 -1.48 0.39
C VAL A 48 2.49 -1.94 -0.50
N TRP A 49 2.62 -1.90 -1.83
CA TRP A 49 1.53 -2.28 -2.73
C TRP A 49 1.16 -3.76 -2.67
N ASN A 50 2.13 -4.62 -2.39
CA ASN A 50 1.96 -6.07 -2.24
C ASN A 50 1.56 -6.48 -0.81
N GLN A 51 1.40 -5.50 0.09
CA GLN A 51 0.99 -5.76 1.47
C GLN A 51 -0.54 -5.92 1.53
N GLU A 52 -0.99 -6.98 2.20
CA GLU A 52 -2.43 -7.27 2.32
C GLU A 52 -3.07 -6.60 3.53
N VAL A 53 -2.34 -6.54 4.65
CA VAL A 53 -2.83 -6.02 5.95
C VAL A 53 -1.79 -5.12 6.59
N VAL A 54 -2.23 -4.17 7.42
CA VAL A 54 -1.32 -3.17 8.03
C VAL A 54 -0.32 -3.76 9.03
N SER A 55 -0.60 -4.95 9.56
CA SER A 55 0.14 -5.61 10.64
C SER A 55 1.21 -6.61 10.17
N GLU A 56 1.33 -6.86 8.86
CA GLU A 56 2.24 -7.87 8.34
C GLU A 56 2.83 -7.48 6.99
N ASN A 57 4.09 -7.83 6.78
CA ASN A 57 4.76 -7.79 5.49
C ASN A 57 5.68 -9.01 5.38
N ARG A 58 6.68 -9.01 4.49
CA ARG A 58 7.62 -10.13 4.34
C ARG A 58 8.48 -10.39 5.60
N ASP A 59 8.76 -9.34 6.37
CA ASP A 59 9.77 -9.35 7.43
C ASP A 59 9.16 -9.28 8.84
N VAL A 60 7.89 -8.88 8.94
CA VAL A 60 7.12 -8.70 10.17
C VAL A 60 5.87 -9.57 10.12
N TYR A 61 5.77 -10.50 11.06
CA TYR A 61 4.58 -11.33 11.24
C TYR A 61 3.50 -10.58 12.03
N ARG A 62 2.21 -10.81 11.74
CA ARG A 62 1.07 -10.16 12.44
C ARG A 62 1.20 -10.22 13.96
N VAL A 63 1.55 -11.38 14.49
CA VAL A 63 1.64 -11.60 15.94
C VAL A 63 2.77 -10.78 16.56
N GLU A 64 3.89 -10.61 15.87
CA GLU A 64 4.98 -9.75 16.35
C GLU A 64 4.48 -8.31 16.50
N TYR A 65 3.79 -7.80 15.48
CA TYR A 65 3.23 -6.46 15.54
C TYR A 65 2.19 -6.32 16.67
N LEU A 66 1.32 -7.32 16.86
CA LEU A 66 0.34 -7.36 17.95
C LEU A 66 1.03 -7.28 19.32
N THR A 67 2.01 -8.16 19.58
CA THR A 67 2.70 -8.21 20.86
C THR A 67 3.55 -6.96 21.09
N TYR A 68 4.11 -6.36 20.05
CA TYR A 68 4.82 -5.08 20.16
C TYR A 68 3.87 -3.93 20.51
N CYS A 69 2.74 -3.80 19.83
CA CYS A 69 1.74 -2.79 20.15
C CYS A 69 1.21 -2.96 21.59
N LEU A 70 1.02 -4.21 22.04
CA LEU A 70 0.60 -4.50 23.40
C LEU A 70 1.67 -4.09 24.41
N LEU A 71 2.93 -4.46 24.21
CA LEU A 71 4.04 -4.03 25.07
C LEU A 71 4.17 -2.51 25.14
N LYS A 72 3.98 -1.82 24.01
CA LYS A 72 4.00 -0.36 23.95
C LYS A 72 2.82 0.28 24.66
N SER A 73 1.62 -0.31 24.61
CA SER A 73 0.48 0.23 25.36
C SER A 73 0.70 0.20 26.88
N LEU A 74 1.43 -0.81 27.39
CA LEU A 74 1.75 -0.94 28.82
C LEU A 74 2.68 0.17 29.34
N GLU A 75 3.42 0.86 28.47
CA GLU A 75 4.27 2.00 28.88
C GLU A 75 3.44 3.20 29.36
N THR A 76 2.18 3.29 28.93
CA THR A 76 1.24 4.37 29.26
C THR A 76 0.00 3.90 30.02
N ASP A 77 -0.12 2.60 30.29
CA ASP A 77 -1.27 2.00 30.94
C ASP A 77 -1.15 2.17 32.48
N PRO A 78 -2.11 2.84 33.14
CA PRO A 78 -2.06 3.03 34.59
C PRO A 78 -2.47 1.76 35.37
N GLU A 79 -3.21 0.84 34.76
CA GLU A 79 -3.75 -0.35 35.42
C GLU A 79 -2.87 -1.58 35.23
N HIS A 80 -2.09 -1.62 34.14
CA HIS A 80 -1.34 -2.80 33.73
C HIS A 80 0.12 -2.48 33.44
N SER A 81 1.01 -3.35 33.91
CA SER A 81 2.44 -3.30 33.66
C SER A 81 2.96 -4.65 33.15
N VAL A 82 4.21 -4.67 32.68
CA VAL A 82 4.90 -5.92 32.29
C VAL A 82 4.88 -6.94 33.43
N ASP A 83 5.14 -6.50 34.67
CA ASP A 83 5.14 -7.38 35.84
C ASP A 83 3.73 -7.89 36.19
N SER A 84 2.69 -7.06 36.07
CA SER A 84 1.33 -7.51 36.34
C SER A 84 0.85 -8.54 35.31
N LEU A 85 1.17 -8.35 34.03
CA LEU A 85 0.83 -9.33 32.97
C LEU A 85 1.64 -10.61 33.09
N ALA A 86 2.93 -10.54 33.48
CA ALA A 86 3.77 -11.72 33.66
C ALA A 86 3.20 -12.70 34.70
N ARG A 87 2.46 -12.17 35.70
CA ARG A 87 1.83 -12.95 36.78
C ARG A 87 0.47 -13.55 36.42
N LEU A 88 -0.13 -13.16 35.30
CA LEU A 88 -1.41 -13.71 34.86
C LEU A 88 -1.27 -15.17 34.45
N SER A 89 -2.31 -15.96 34.71
CA SER A 89 -2.44 -17.32 34.16
C SER A 89 -2.45 -17.27 32.63
N ASP A 90 -2.20 -18.41 31.97
CA ASP A 90 -2.29 -18.47 30.50
C ASP A 90 -3.70 -18.17 29.99
N GLU A 91 -4.74 -18.59 30.73
CA GLU A 91 -6.13 -18.30 30.41
C GLU A 91 -6.44 -16.81 30.49
N ASP A 92 -6.00 -16.14 31.57
CA ASP A 92 -6.23 -14.71 31.77
C ASP A 92 -5.42 -13.86 30.78
N LEU A 93 -4.17 -14.24 30.51
CA LEU A 93 -3.33 -13.55 29.52
C LEU A 93 -3.91 -13.72 28.11
N LEU A 94 -4.41 -14.90 27.76
CA LEU A 94 -5.09 -15.13 26.49
C LEU A 94 -6.36 -14.27 26.37
N ALA A 95 -7.17 -14.19 27.44
CA ALA A 95 -8.35 -13.34 27.46
C ALA A 95 -7.99 -11.85 27.28
N PHE A 96 -6.90 -11.41 27.90
CA PHE A 96 -6.35 -10.07 27.73
C PHE A 96 -5.93 -9.80 26.27
N ILE A 97 -5.19 -10.72 25.66
CA ILE A 97 -4.77 -10.64 24.26
C ILE A 97 -5.99 -10.59 23.33
N GLN A 98 -6.98 -11.45 23.53
CA GLN A 98 -8.19 -11.47 22.71
C GLN A 98 -8.98 -10.15 22.82
N LYS A 99 -9.03 -9.54 24.01
CA LYS A 99 -9.64 -8.22 24.22
C LYS A 99 -8.86 -7.12 23.48
N PHE A 100 -7.52 -7.17 23.51
CA PHE A 100 -6.65 -6.22 22.80
C PHE A 100 -6.73 -6.37 21.27
N MET A 101 -6.89 -7.61 20.80
CA MET A 101 -7.03 -7.97 19.38
C MET A 101 -8.39 -7.57 18.80
N GLY A 102 -9.47 -7.67 19.57
CA GLY A 102 -10.85 -7.46 19.13
C GLY A 102 -11.12 -6.17 18.32
N PRO A 103 -10.70 -4.97 18.75
CA PRO A 103 -10.95 -3.74 18.01
C PRO A 103 -10.09 -3.57 16.74
N ARG A 104 -9.08 -4.42 16.52
CA ARG A 104 -8.07 -4.30 15.45
C ARG A 104 -8.41 -5.12 14.22
N TYR A 105 -9.64 -5.00 13.71
CA TYR A 105 -10.12 -5.79 12.56
C TYR A 105 -9.33 -5.53 11.27
N SER A 106 -8.83 -4.30 11.06
CA SER A 106 -8.00 -3.92 9.91
C SER A 106 -6.61 -4.58 9.91
N GLU A 107 -6.18 -5.14 11.04
CA GLU A 107 -4.92 -5.85 11.20
C GLU A 107 -5.04 -7.36 10.90
N GLY A 108 -6.21 -7.85 10.49
CA GLY A 108 -6.36 -9.18 9.90
C GLY A 108 -6.02 -10.36 10.83
N TYR A 109 -6.31 -10.24 12.14
CA TYR A 109 -6.04 -11.32 13.08
C TYR A 109 -7.06 -12.47 12.99
N VAL A 110 -6.58 -13.71 13.15
CA VAL A 110 -7.39 -14.93 13.14
C VAL A 110 -7.42 -15.52 14.55
N LYS A 111 -8.61 -15.56 15.16
CA LYS A 111 -8.83 -16.16 16.47
C LYS A 111 -8.57 -17.67 16.44
N GLY A 112 -7.93 -18.20 17.48
CA GLY A 112 -7.46 -19.58 17.57
C GLY A 112 -6.06 -19.82 16.99
N VAL A 113 -5.55 -18.89 16.17
CA VAL A 113 -4.20 -18.98 15.58
C VAL A 113 -3.33 -17.86 16.15
N HIS A 114 -3.67 -16.60 15.85
CA HIS A 114 -2.82 -15.46 16.19
C HIS A 114 -2.87 -15.10 17.68
N ASP A 115 -3.98 -15.35 18.36
CA ASP A 115 -4.09 -15.16 19.81
C ASP A 115 -3.28 -16.21 20.59
N GLN A 116 -3.25 -17.46 20.12
CA GLN A 116 -2.42 -18.52 20.69
C GLN A 116 -0.93 -18.28 20.44
N ASP A 117 -0.57 -17.91 19.22
CA ASP A 117 0.81 -17.52 18.90
C ASP A 117 1.25 -16.31 19.72
N ALA A 118 0.37 -15.31 19.88
CA ALA A 118 0.63 -14.13 20.70
C ALA A 118 0.82 -14.48 22.17
N LEU A 119 0.11 -15.48 22.69
CA LEU A 119 0.32 -15.95 24.06
C LEU A 119 1.74 -16.46 24.27
N LEU A 120 2.23 -17.34 23.36
CA LEU A 120 3.58 -17.90 23.42
C LEU A 120 4.66 -16.82 23.31
N LEU A 121 4.51 -15.92 22.33
CA LEU A 121 5.45 -14.83 22.10
C LEU A 121 5.45 -13.80 23.24
N LEU A 122 4.26 -13.36 23.67
CA LEU A 122 4.14 -12.37 24.74
C LEU A 122 4.67 -12.92 26.07
N ARG A 123 4.39 -14.18 26.41
CA ARG A 123 4.95 -14.80 27.63
C ARG A 123 6.48 -14.76 27.64
N SER A 124 7.10 -15.10 26.50
CA SER A 124 8.56 -15.02 26.34
C SER A 124 9.06 -13.57 26.50
N LEU A 125 8.37 -12.61 25.90
CA LEU A 125 8.71 -11.18 25.99
C LEU A 125 8.56 -10.61 27.41
N LEU A 126 7.51 -11.00 28.13
CA LEU A 126 7.25 -10.58 29.52
C LEU A 126 8.30 -11.13 30.49
N ASN A 127 8.88 -12.30 30.19
CA ASN A 127 9.96 -12.89 30.99
C ASN A 127 11.34 -12.29 30.66
N ILE A 128 11.65 -12.09 29.38
CA ILE A 128 12.97 -11.62 28.94
C ILE A 128 13.18 -10.13 29.26
N LYS A 129 12.16 -9.28 29.06
CA LYS A 129 12.30 -7.82 29.16
C LYS A 129 12.75 -7.34 30.55
N PRO A 130 12.20 -7.83 31.68
CA PRO A 130 12.69 -7.46 33.01
C PRO A 130 14.11 -7.96 33.28
N ALA A 131 14.44 -9.20 32.85
CA ALA A 131 15.75 -9.81 33.06
C ALA A 131 16.87 -9.05 32.33
N LEU A 132 16.59 -8.48 31.16
CA LEU A 132 17.58 -7.72 30.38
C LEU A 132 18.02 -6.42 31.07
N GLY A 133 17.18 -5.79 31.90
CA GLY A 133 17.52 -4.49 32.49
C GLY A 133 17.87 -3.45 31.43
N LEU A 134 19.11 -2.97 31.41
CA LEU A 134 19.64 -2.05 30.39
C LEU A 134 20.16 -2.76 29.13
N LEU A 135 20.28 -4.09 29.11
CA LEU A 135 20.58 -4.86 27.89
C LEU A 135 19.42 -4.85 26.87
N ARG A 136 18.27 -4.26 27.22
CA ARG A 136 17.14 -3.99 26.31
C ARG A 136 17.48 -3.00 25.20
N TYR A 137 18.54 -2.21 25.39
CA TYR A 137 19.08 -1.30 24.39
C TYR A 137 20.13 -2.03 23.54
N GLN A 138 20.22 -1.69 22.25
CA GLN A 138 21.16 -2.34 21.33
C GLN A 138 22.62 -2.22 21.79
N SER A 139 23.42 -3.24 21.49
CA SER A 139 24.85 -3.25 21.88
C SER A 139 25.61 -2.08 21.24
N ALA A 140 25.36 -1.78 19.96
CA ALA A 140 25.92 -0.59 19.29
C ALA A 140 25.52 0.73 19.99
N ALA A 141 24.26 0.87 20.42
CA ALA A 141 23.80 2.07 21.14
C ALA A 141 24.48 2.20 22.52
N ARG A 142 24.61 1.09 23.24
CA ARG A 142 25.33 1.05 24.51
C ARG A 142 26.81 1.40 24.33
N ALA A 143 27.45 0.87 23.29
CA ALA A 143 28.85 1.15 22.98
C ALA A 143 29.06 2.62 22.59
N LEU A 144 28.20 3.21 21.75
CA LEU A 144 28.27 4.62 21.36
C LEU A 144 28.19 5.55 22.58
N ALA A 145 27.20 5.33 23.44
CA ALA A 145 27.01 6.09 24.67
C ALA A 145 28.21 5.98 25.62
N SER A 146 28.70 4.75 25.82
CA SER A 146 29.81 4.46 26.73
C SER A 146 31.13 5.04 26.21
N LEU A 147 31.41 4.90 24.91
CA LEU A 147 32.59 5.45 24.26
C LEU A 147 32.63 6.97 24.40
N TYR A 148 31.53 7.65 24.08
CA TYR A 148 31.41 9.09 24.26
C TYR A 148 31.70 9.49 25.70
N TRP A 149 31.01 8.86 26.65
CA TRP A 149 31.06 9.22 28.07
C TRP A 149 32.42 8.99 28.73
N GLU A 150 33.11 7.92 28.34
CA GLU A 150 34.40 7.55 28.94
C GLU A 150 35.58 8.31 28.31
N TYR A 151 35.55 8.57 27.00
CA TYR A 151 36.75 9.02 26.27
C TYR A 151 36.62 10.38 25.57
N PHE A 152 35.42 10.90 25.34
CA PHE A 152 35.21 12.13 24.54
C PHE A 152 34.48 13.24 25.29
N CYS A 153 33.63 12.91 26.26
CA CYS A 153 32.95 13.88 27.09
C CYS A 153 33.99 14.62 27.95
N ASP A 154 33.98 15.95 27.89
CA ASP A 154 34.92 16.75 28.67
C ASP A 154 34.60 16.68 30.17
N PRO A 155 35.61 16.85 31.05
CA PRO A 155 35.42 16.68 32.49
C PRO A 155 34.37 17.62 33.11
N GLU A 156 34.18 18.83 32.57
CA GLU A 156 33.23 19.81 33.11
C GLU A 156 31.79 19.38 32.79
N THR A 157 31.53 19.03 31.53
CA THR A 157 30.24 18.50 31.09
C THR A 157 29.90 17.20 31.82
N LYS A 158 30.88 16.31 32.00
CA LYS A 158 30.71 15.04 32.73
C LYS A 158 30.26 15.28 34.17
N ALA A 159 30.98 16.12 34.93
CA ALA A 159 30.64 16.43 36.32
C ALA A 159 29.26 17.12 36.44
N LEU A 160 28.91 17.97 35.48
CA LEU A 160 27.61 18.63 35.42
C LEU A 160 26.47 17.62 35.27
N PHE A 161 26.57 16.71 34.31
CA PHE A 161 25.54 15.70 34.06
C PHE A 161 25.46 14.67 35.18
N GLU A 162 26.57 14.20 35.74
CA GLU A 162 26.57 13.29 36.89
C GLU A 162 25.82 13.92 38.06
N THR A 163 26.09 15.18 38.38
CA THR A 163 25.43 15.89 39.48
C THR A 163 23.93 16.06 39.21
N LYS A 164 23.57 16.54 38.01
CA LYS A 164 22.17 16.76 37.61
C LYS A 164 21.36 15.46 37.61
N LEU A 165 21.88 14.41 36.98
CA LEU A 165 21.15 13.17 36.75
C LEU A 165 21.12 12.26 37.99
N THR A 166 22.17 12.26 38.82
CA THR A 166 22.10 11.60 40.13
C THR A 166 21.05 12.25 41.03
N GLY A 167 20.98 13.59 41.03
CA GLY A 167 19.94 14.33 41.74
C GLY A 167 18.54 14.04 41.19
N PHE A 168 18.41 14.02 39.86
CA PHE A 168 17.16 13.70 39.19
C PHE A 168 16.69 12.26 39.43
N GLY A 169 17.61 11.29 39.52
CA GLY A 169 17.28 9.91 39.86
C GLY A 169 16.61 9.78 41.23
N ARG A 170 17.05 10.56 42.22
CA ARG A 170 16.39 10.65 43.53
C ARG A 170 14.98 11.24 43.43
N ILE A 171 14.78 12.22 42.56
CA ILE A 171 13.44 12.78 42.28
C ILE A 171 12.56 11.70 41.67
N MET A 172 13.05 10.93 40.70
CA MET A 172 12.28 9.86 40.04
C MET A 172 11.87 8.72 41.00
N GLN A 173 12.68 8.42 42.02
CA GLN A 173 12.31 7.44 43.05
C GLN A 173 11.07 7.86 43.85
N VAL A 174 10.83 9.17 44.00
CA VAL A 174 9.68 9.72 44.73
C VAL A 174 8.54 10.11 43.78
N PHE A 175 8.88 10.61 42.59
CA PHE A 175 7.96 11.12 41.56
C PHE A 175 8.27 10.50 40.19
N PRO A 176 7.87 9.24 39.96
CA PRO A 176 8.21 8.51 38.74
C PRO A 176 7.61 9.11 37.46
N GLN A 177 6.53 9.90 37.55
CA GLN A 177 5.87 10.54 36.39
C GLN A 177 6.35 11.98 36.12
N THR A 178 7.64 12.23 36.27
CA THR A 178 8.23 13.54 35.96
C THR A 178 8.54 13.62 34.46
N GLY A 179 7.70 14.33 33.69
CA GLY A 179 7.90 14.55 32.23
C GLY A 179 9.17 15.31 31.83
N GLN A 180 10.03 15.64 32.79
CA GLN A 180 11.32 16.33 32.59
C GLN A 180 12.42 15.42 32.06
N GLN A 181 12.24 14.09 32.06
CA GLN A 181 13.20 13.12 31.50
C GLN A 181 13.57 13.45 30.05
N GLN A 182 12.58 13.80 29.23
CA GLN A 182 12.79 14.07 27.80
C GLN A 182 13.74 15.25 27.55
N TYR A 183 13.76 16.24 28.45
CA TYR A 183 14.68 17.37 28.34
C TYR A 183 16.14 16.91 28.41
N TYR A 184 16.47 16.06 29.39
CA TYR A 184 17.83 15.53 29.56
C TYR A 184 18.22 14.59 28.43
N ILE A 185 17.30 13.73 27.99
CA ILE A 185 17.53 12.80 26.87
C ILE A 185 17.83 13.61 25.60
N ASN A 186 17.08 14.67 25.32
CA ASN A 186 17.32 15.52 24.15
C ASN A 186 18.68 16.23 24.22
N GLU A 187 19.10 16.70 25.40
CA GLU A 187 20.42 17.34 25.61
C GLU A 187 21.57 16.35 25.33
N LEU A 188 21.47 15.13 25.87
CA LEU A 188 22.44 14.05 25.61
C LEU A 188 22.43 13.62 24.13
N GLN A 189 21.26 13.59 23.50
CA GLN A 189 21.12 13.24 22.08
C GLN A 189 21.87 14.23 21.18
N GLN A 190 21.82 15.53 21.47
CA GLN A 190 22.55 16.54 20.72
C GLN A 190 24.07 16.33 20.82
N GLN A 191 24.57 16.05 22.03
CA GLN A 191 25.99 15.77 22.27
C GLN A 191 26.45 14.51 21.52
N LEU A 192 25.69 13.42 21.63
CA LEU A 192 25.98 12.17 20.93
C LEU A 192 25.89 12.32 19.40
N SER A 193 25.00 13.17 18.89
CA SER A 193 24.89 13.46 17.46
C SER A 193 26.17 14.12 16.91
N GLN A 194 26.69 15.12 17.63
CA GLN A 194 27.94 15.80 17.26
C GLN A 194 29.12 14.83 17.29
N PHE A 195 29.17 13.97 18.32
CA PHE A 195 30.21 12.96 18.45
C PHE A 195 30.14 11.89 17.34
N ALA A 196 28.96 11.35 17.05
CA ALA A 196 28.79 10.31 16.03
C ALA A 196 29.25 10.79 14.64
N GLN A 197 29.04 12.06 14.32
CA GLN A 197 29.54 12.68 13.09
C GLN A 197 31.07 12.73 13.01
N GLN A 198 31.76 12.89 14.14
CA GLN A 198 33.23 12.95 14.18
C GLN A 198 33.88 11.58 13.95
N ILE A 199 33.30 10.51 14.49
CA ILE A 199 33.87 9.14 14.42
C ILE A 199 33.42 8.36 13.17
N SER A 200 32.25 8.68 12.60
CA SER A 200 31.75 8.10 11.33
C SER A 200 31.69 6.56 11.27
N CYS A 201 31.59 5.85 12.41
CA CYS A 201 31.47 4.39 12.45
C CYS A 201 30.17 3.86 13.06
N PHE A 202 29.31 4.75 13.58
CA PHE A 202 28.01 4.43 14.16
C PHE A 202 26.87 4.93 13.27
N ASP A 203 25.78 4.18 13.23
CA ASP A 203 24.56 4.58 12.51
C ASP A 203 23.82 5.71 13.26
N GLN A 204 23.24 6.63 12.50
CA GLN A 204 22.39 7.71 13.02
C GLN A 204 21.16 7.14 13.75
N ALA A 205 20.67 5.96 13.32
CA ALA A 205 19.54 5.29 13.97
C ALA A 205 19.80 4.96 15.45
N SER A 206 21.05 4.71 15.84
CA SER A 206 21.42 4.34 17.21
C SER A 206 21.48 5.53 18.18
N ILE A 207 21.52 6.78 17.69
CA ILE A 207 21.79 7.96 18.54
C ILE A 207 20.67 8.19 19.56
N SER A 208 19.41 8.10 19.13
CA SER A 208 18.26 8.31 20.03
C SER A 208 18.26 7.28 21.16
N GLU A 209 18.49 6.01 20.81
CA GLU A 209 18.55 4.92 21.78
C GLU A 209 19.77 5.05 22.71
N SER A 210 20.91 5.49 22.19
CA SER A 210 22.15 5.73 22.95
C SER A 210 21.95 6.84 23.99
N ALA A 211 21.25 7.91 23.64
CA ALA A 211 20.95 9.00 24.56
C ALA A 211 20.04 8.55 25.70
N GLU A 212 19.02 7.76 25.40
CA GLU A 212 18.13 7.18 26.41
C GLU A 212 18.90 6.21 27.32
N TYR A 213 19.73 5.32 26.75
CA TYR A 213 20.58 4.42 27.52
C TYR A 213 21.54 5.20 28.44
N LEU A 214 22.24 6.21 27.92
CA LEU A 214 23.16 7.03 28.70
C LEU A 214 22.43 7.72 29.85
N PHE A 215 21.25 8.27 29.59
CA PHE A 215 20.40 8.84 30.65
C PHE A 215 20.10 7.81 31.75
N GLN A 216 19.71 6.58 31.39
CA GLN A 216 19.38 5.53 32.36
C GLN A 216 20.60 5.10 33.19
N GLU A 217 21.79 5.01 32.56
CA GLU A 217 23.04 4.72 33.27
C GLU A 217 23.39 5.81 34.28
N LEU A 218 23.31 7.07 33.88
CA LEU A 218 23.67 8.21 34.73
C LEU A 218 22.67 8.47 35.85
N VAL A 219 21.38 8.19 35.63
CA VAL A 219 20.35 8.25 36.67
C VAL A 219 20.57 7.18 37.75
N ARG A 220 21.05 6.00 37.35
CA ARG A 220 21.40 4.93 38.29
C ARG A 220 22.62 5.30 39.13
N GLY A 221 23.58 6.02 38.54
CA GLY A 221 24.80 6.46 39.23
C GLY A 221 25.77 5.31 39.56
N GLU A 222 25.64 4.20 38.85
CA GLU A 222 26.50 3.01 38.96
C GLU A 222 27.42 2.90 37.73
N ALA A 223 28.32 1.91 37.73
CA ALA A 223 29.15 1.64 36.58
C ALA A 223 28.34 0.98 35.44
N PHE A 224 28.70 1.33 34.20
CA PHE A 224 27.92 0.95 33.01
C PHE A 224 27.87 -0.55 32.81
N VAL A 225 26.71 -1.07 32.38
CA VAL A 225 26.48 -2.52 32.29
C VAL A 225 27.25 -3.15 31.14
N ILE A 226 27.65 -4.40 31.33
CA ILE A 226 28.31 -5.21 30.32
C ILE A 226 27.43 -6.43 30.05
N SER A 227 27.16 -6.72 28.77
CA SER A 227 26.46 -7.94 28.40
C SER A 227 27.36 -9.15 28.57
N LYS A 228 26.80 -10.25 29.08
CA LYS A 228 27.54 -11.51 29.19
C LYS A 228 28.11 -11.99 27.85
N ARG A 229 27.34 -11.87 26.76
CA ARG A 229 27.81 -12.29 25.43
C ARG A 229 29.01 -11.48 24.94
N ALA A 230 29.04 -10.16 25.13
CA ALA A 230 30.22 -9.35 24.80
C ALA A 230 31.45 -9.74 25.65
N ALA A 231 31.25 -10.03 26.94
CA ALA A 231 32.32 -10.51 27.81
C ALA A 231 32.87 -11.88 27.40
N ASP A 232 31.98 -12.79 26.99
CA ASP A 232 32.36 -14.10 26.46
C ASP A 232 33.14 -13.95 25.15
N LEU A 233 32.65 -13.15 24.21
CA LEU A 233 33.33 -12.84 22.94
C LEU A 233 34.69 -12.18 23.16
N TYR A 234 34.81 -11.26 24.12
CA TYR A 234 36.09 -10.67 24.53
C TYR A 234 37.09 -11.76 24.96
N HIS A 235 36.66 -12.71 25.80
CA HIS A 235 37.52 -13.79 26.26
C HIS A 235 37.84 -14.81 25.16
N GLU A 236 36.89 -15.13 24.29
CA GLU A 236 37.09 -15.99 23.13
C GLU A 236 38.09 -15.36 22.15
N PHE A 237 37.96 -14.07 21.89
CA PHE A 237 38.89 -13.29 21.06
C PHE A 237 40.31 -13.26 21.64
N GLU A 238 40.47 -12.99 22.94
CA GLU A 238 41.79 -13.06 23.59
C GLU A 238 42.42 -14.45 23.49
N LYS A 239 41.61 -15.52 23.66
CA LYS A 239 42.09 -16.90 23.51
C LYS A 239 42.52 -17.19 22.08
N TYR A 240 41.73 -16.74 21.09
CA TYR A 240 42.04 -16.88 19.67
C TYR A 240 43.37 -16.19 19.33
N LEU A 241 43.59 -14.96 19.79
CA LEU A 241 44.85 -14.24 19.56
C LEU A 241 46.05 -14.91 20.24
N LYS A 242 45.87 -15.45 21.45
CA LYS A 242 46.94 -16.22 22.13
C LYS A 242 47.29 -17.49 21.35
N HIS A 243 46.29 -18.22 20.88
CA HIS A 243 46.50 -19.42 20.07
C HIS A 243 47.25 -19.11 18.76
N ASN A 244 46.97 -17.97 18.13
CA ASN A 244 47.59 -17.53 16.89
C ASN A 244 48.87 -16.68 17.08
N ASN A 245 49.40 -16.56 18.30
CA ASN A 245 50.57 -15.71 18.62
C ASN A 245 50.44 -14.25 18.13
N ALA A 246 49.22 -13.70 18.19
CA ALA A 246 48.89 -12.36 17.70
C ALA A 246 48.53 -11.37 18.82
N LEU A 247 48.51 -11.81 20.09
CA LEU A 247 48.13 -10.95 21.23
C LEU A 247 49.08 -9.75 21.41
N GLU A 248 50.40 -9.97 21.31
CA GLU A 248 51.39 -8.88 21.41
C GLU A 248 51.21 -7.87 20.27
N ARG A 249 50.95 -8.34 19.05
CA ARG A 249 50.69 -7.47 17.89
C ARG A 249 49.47 -6.58 18.09
N LEU A 250 48.38 -7.14 18.67
CA LEU A 250 47.22 -6.35 19.05
C LEU A 250 47.63 -5.26 20.05
N GLN A 251 48.29 -5.63 21.15
CA GLN A 251 48.68 -4.70 22.22
C GLN A 251 49.58 -3.58 21.70
N GLU A 252 50.58 -3.90 20.88
CA GLU A 252 51.47 -2.92 20.24
C GLU A 252 50.70 -1.96 19.33
N SER A 253 49.78 -2.49 18.51
CA SER A 253 48.99 -1.70 17.58
C SER A 253 48.06 -0.72 18.31
N LEU A 254 47.38 -1.18 19.37
CA LEU A 254 46.51 -0.34 20.19
C LEU A 254 47.30 0.73 20.96
N ALA A 255 48.45 0.37 21.55
CA ALA A 255 49.32 1.30 22.26
C ALA A 255 49.81 2.44 21.35
N ALA A 256 50.10 2.16 20.08
CA ALA A 256 50.52 3.16 19.10
C ALA A 256 49.43 4.22 18.82
N THR A 257 48.15 3.83 18.93
CA THR A 257 46.99 4.71 18.64
C THR A 257 46.38 5.40 19.86
N HIS A 258 46.75 5.02 21.09
CA HIS A 258 46.12 5.46 22.34
C HIS A 258 46.01 6.99 22.51
N LYS A 259 46.90 7.79 21.89
CA LYS A 259 46.85 9.26 21.98
C LYS A 259 45.66 9.89 21.26
N ASN A 260 45.05 9.18 20.32
CA ASN A 260 43.86 9.61 19.62
C ASN A 260 42.74 8.59 19.90
N PRO A 261 41.81 8.89 20.83
CA PRO A 261 40.76 7.96 21.23
C PRO A 261 39.89 7.44 20.08
N ALA A 262 39.68 8.26 19.03
CA ALA A 262 38.90 7.85 17.87
C ALA A 262 39.62 6.77 17.08
N ASN A 263 40.89 7.00 16.72
CA ASN A 263 41.69 5.99 16.01
C ASN A 263 41.94 4.75 16.87
N TRP A 264 42.07 4.93 18.20
CA TRP A 264 42.26 3.82 19.13
C TRP A 264 41.04 2.89 19.16
N PHE A 265 39.84 3.46 19.22
CA PHE A 265 38.59 2.69 19.13
C PHE A 265 38.39 2.04 17.77
N LEU A 266 38.59 2.78 16.67
CA LEU A 266 38.44 2.25 15.31
C LEU A 266 39.38 1.06 15.06
N LEU A 267 40.64 1.14 15.52
CA LEU A 267 41.56 0.02 15.39
C LEU A 267 41.14 -1.19 16.22
N ALA A 268 40.66 -0.99 17.45
CA ALA A 268 40.11 -2.09 18.26
C ALA A 268 38.91 -2.74 17.57
N ARG A 269 38.03 -1.93 16.98
CA ARG A 269 36.89 -2.37 16.20
C ARG A 269 37.30 -3.19 14.97
N ASP A 270 38.29 -2.75 14.21
CA ASP A 270 38.79 -3.47 13.03
C ASP A 270 39.33 -4.86 13.40
N TRP A 271 40.06 -4.96 14.53
CA TRP A 271 40.56 -6.23 15.05
C TRP A 271 39.44 -7.20 15.43
N VAL A 272 38.43 -6.71 16.14
CA VAL A 272 37.26 -7.51 16.53
C VAL A 272 36.45 -7.89 15.30
N GLN A 273 36.25 -6.97 14.36
CA GLN A 273 35.53 -7.22 13.12
C GLN A 273 36.20 -8.34 12.30
N ALA A 274 37.53 -8.32 12.18
CA ALA A 274 38.27 -9.38 11.51
C ALA A 274 38.07 -10.76 12.16
N TYR A 275 37.95 -10.80 13.49
CA TYR A 275 37.65 -12.02 14.23
C TYR A 275 36.19 -12.47 14.07
N LEU A 276 35.22 -11.56 14.17
CA LEU A 276 33.80 -11.90 13.99
C LEU A 276 33.49 -12.37 12.57
N ASN A 277 34.14 -11.79 11.55
CA ASN A 277 34.09 -12.28 10.17
C ASN A 277 34.63 -13.71 10.01
N HIS A 278 35.53 -14.15 10.90
CA HIS A 278 36.04 -15.52 10.92
C HIS A 278 35.07 -16.51 11.59
N LEU A 279 34.27 -16.04 12.55
CA LEU A 279 33.27 -16.86 13.23
C LEU A 279 32.02 -17.15 12.37
N ASP A 280 31.74 -16.29 11.38
CA ASP A 280 30.58 -16.41 10.47
C ASP A 280 29.23 -16.46 11.21
N SER A 281 29.07 -15.57 12.21
CA SER A 281 27.89 -15.47 13.07
C SER A 281 27.32 -14.05 13.05
N ASP A 282 26.17 -13.88 12.37
CA ASP A 282 25.49 -12.57 12.26
C ASP A 282 25.05 -12.01 13.62
N GLU A 283 24.68 -12.86 14.59
CA GLU A 283 24.26 -12.41 15.92
C GLU A 283 25.43 -11.94 16.78
N ASP A 284 26.60 -12.57 16.64
CA ASP A 284 27.79 -12.14 17.36
C ASP A 284 28.32 -10.81 16.83
N TYR A 285 28.05 -10.52 15.55
CA TYR A 285 28.36 -9.25 14.93
C TYR A 285 27.66 -8.06 15.62
N ASP A 286 26.49 -8.27 16.24
CA ASP A 286 25.77 -7.22 16.99
C ASP A 286 26.61 -6.68 18.16
N TYR A 287 27.56 -7.46 18.69
CA TYR A 287 28.39 -7.11 19.84
C TYR A 287 29.74 -6.49 19.48
N LEU A 288 30.01 -6.26 18.18
CA LEU A 288 31.27 -5.72 17.67
C LEU A 288 31.77 -4.50 18.47
N ASP A 289 30.92 -3.49 18.61
CA ASP A 289 31.30 -2.21 19.19
C ASP A 289 31.51 -2.30 20.72
N GLU A 290 30.73 -3.15 21.40
CA GLU A 290 30.86 -3.37 22.85
C GLU A 290 32.14 -4.15 23.17
N VAL A 291 32.49 -5.17 22.37
CA VAL A 291 33.77 -5.90 22.53
C VAL A 291 34.96 -4.98 22.23
N ALA A 292 34.87 -4.13 21.20
CA ALA A 292 35.91 -3.14 20.91
C ALA A 292 36.12 -2.19 22.09
N LEU A 293 35.03 -1.70 22.72
CA LEU A 293 35.11 -0.87 23.91
C LEU A 293 35.75 -1.60 25.11
N LEU A 294 35.43 -2.87 25.32
CA LEU A 294 36.04 -3.68 26.39
C LEU A 294 37.56 -3.81 26.21
N LEU A 295 38.06 -3.87 24.97
CA LEU A 295 39.50 -3.86 24.69
C LEU A 295 40.18 -2.56 25.12
N LEU A 296 39.51 -1.42 24.96
CA LEU A 296 40.04 -0.12 25.40
C LEU A 296 40.13 -0.02 26.93
N GLN A 297 39.16 -0.61 27.64
CA GLN A 297 39.15 -0.65 29.10
C GLN A 297 40.23 -1.57 29.68
N GLY A 298 40.68 -2.59 28.91
CA GLY A 298 41.79 -3.48 29.25
C GLY A 298 41.53 -4.42 30.43
N LYS A 299 40.35 -4.35 31.07
CA LYS A 299 39.95 -5.24 32.16
C LYS A 299 38.43 -5.36 32.23
N LEU A 300 37.95 -6.61 32.25
CA LEU A 300 36.55 -6.92 32.48
C LEU A 300 36.19 -6.82 33.97
N ASP A 301 35.29 -5.90 34.31
CA ASP A 301 34.72 -5.79 35.65
C ASP A 301 33.47 -6.68 35.78
N ARG A 302 33.63 -7.82 36.47
CA ARG A 302 32.56 -8.81 36.62
C ARG A 302 31.35 -8.30 37.39
N ASN A 303 31.49 -7.24 38.19
CA ASN A 303 30.37 -6.68 38.93
C ASN A 303 29.38 -5.93 38.02
N ARG A 304 29.78 -5.60 36.78
CA ARG A 304 28.96 -4.91 35.79
C ARG A 304 28.20 -5.87 34.86
N LEU A 305 28.47 -7.17 34.96
CA LEU A 305 27.90 -8.18 34.07
C LEU A 305 26.43 -8.42 34.38
N ILE A 306 25.60 -8.30 33.36
CA ILE A 306 24.22 -8.78 33.40
C ILE A 306 24.18 -10.17 32.75
N ASP A 307 23.86 -11.18 33.56
CA ASP A 307 23.65 -12.56 33.10
C ASP A 307 22.21 -12.76 32.61
N ALA A 308 21.91 -12.19 31.45
CA ALA A 308 20.65 -12.36 30.74
C ALA A 308 20.89 -12.56 29.25
N THR A 309 20.13 -13.46 28.63
CA THR A 309 20.18 -13.73 27.20
C THR A 309 19.15 -12.90 26.46
N VAL A 310 19.54 -12.24 25.37
CA VAL A 310 18.62 -11.48 24.49
C VAL A 310 17.88 -12.38 23.49
N THR A 311 18.25 -13.65 23.41
CA THR A 311 17.66 -14.64 22.51
C THR A 311 16.81 -15.66 23.25
N THR A 312 15.78 -16.19 22.58
CA THR A 312 14.92 -17.28 23.08
C THR A 312 14.33 -18.04 21.89
N GLN A 313 14.29 -19.37 21.98
CA GLN A 313 13.57 -20.20 21.00
C GLN A 313 12.15 -20.41 21.48
N ILE A 314 11.18 -20.14 20.60
CA ILE A 314 9.75 -20.29 20.87
C ILE A 314 9.21 -21.34 19.91
N SER A 315 8.71 -22.44 20.45
CA SER A 315 8.16 -23.55 19.67
C SER A 315 6.64 -23.61 19.78
N GLY A 316 5.99 -24.22 18.78
CA GLY A 316 4.56 -24.48 18.78
C GLY A 316 3.70 -23.38 18.15
N LEU A 317 4.30 -22.46 17.40
CA LEU A 317 3.56 -21.45 16.64
C LEU A 317 2.82 -22.09 15.46
N SER A 318 1.59 -21.67 15.26
CA SER A 318 0.69 -22.16 14.20
C SER A 318 0.63 -21.23 12.98
N GLY A 319 1.14 -20.00 13.11
CA GLY A 319 1.21 -19.01 12.05
C GLY A 319 1.99 -19.44 10.81
N SER A 320 1.56 -18.94 9.65
CA SER A 320 2.26 -19.12 8.38
C SER A 320 2.99 -17.84 7.99
N HIS A 321 4.27 -17.72 8.33
CA HIS A 321 5.10 -16.57 8.00
C HIS A 321 6.57 -16.96 7.80
N ALA A 322 7.33 -16.21 7.00
CA ALA A 322 8.73 -16.52 6.68
C ALA A 322 9.68 -16.57 7.90
N ARG A 323 9.30 -15.90 9.00
CA ARG A 323 10.01 -15.92 10.29
C ARG A 323 9.78 -17.20 11.10
N ILE A 324 8.76 -18.00 10.77
CA ILE A 324 8.40 -19.21 11.49
C ILE A 324 8.86 -20.41 10.65
N GLN A 325 9.74 -21.22 11.22
CA GLN A 325 10.28 -22.41 10.56
C GLN A 325 9.76 -23.65 11.27
N LYS A 326 8.84 -24.39 10.62
CA LYS A 326 8.23 -25.62 11.19
C LYS A 326 7.61 -25.43 12.58
N GLY A 327 7.04 -24.24 12.84
CA GLY A 327 6.44 -23.88 14.13
C GLY A 327 7.43 -23.37 15.18
N ASP A 328 8.72 -23.29 14.83
CA ASP A 328 9.75 -22.67 15.66
C ASP A 328 10.00 -21.22 15.22
N TYR A 329 10.24 -20.36 16.21
CA TYR A 329 10.55 -18.97 16.04
C TYR A 329 11.72 -18.57 16.94
N HIS A 330 12.75 -18.03 16.30
CA HIS A 330 13.90 -17.49 16.99
C HIS A 330 13.65 -16.03 17.36
N LEU A 331 13.39 -15.77 18.65
CA LEU A 331 13.29 -14.42 19.18
C LEU A 331 14.69 -13.88 19.48
N HIS A 332 15.04 -12.74 18.90
CA HIS A 332 16.13 -11.89 19.36
C HIS A 332 15.54 -10.53 19.76
N PHE A 333 15.50 -10.23 21.07
CA PHE A 333 14.74 -9.10 21.62
C PHE A 333 15.09 -7.74 21.00
N ASN A 334 16.38 -7.42 20.90
CA ASN A 334 16.82 -6.11 20.37
C ASN A 334 16.44 -5.94 18.89
N ARG A 335 16.67 -6.98 18.06
CA ARG A 335 16.27 -7.00 16.63
C ARG A 335 14.74 -6.96 16.47
N TYR A 336 14.00 -7.62 17.34
CA TYR A 336 12.54 -7.57 17.39
C TYR A 336 12.05 -6.13 17.66
N MET A 337 12.60 -5.47 18.69
CA MET A 337 12.21 -4.11 19.06
C MET A 337 12.55 -3.10 17.97
N GLN A 338 13.75 -3.18 17.38
CA GLN A 338 14.16 -2.29 16.29
C GLN A 338 13.26 -2.44 15.08
N ARG A 339 13.10 -3.67 14.58
CA ARG A 339 12.31 -3.96 13.39
C ARG A 339 10.87 -3.48 13.53
N LEU A 340 10.25 -3.70 14.69
CA LEU A 340 8.85 -3.32 14.89
C LEU A 340 8.68 -1.83 15.18
N THR A 341 9.71 -1.18 15.73
CA THR A 341 9.75 0.28 15.83
C THR A 341 9.74 0.89 14.43
N GLU A 342 10.65 0.45 13.56
CA GLU A 342 10.72 0.90 12.16
C GLU A 342 9.44 0.58 11.39
N PHE A 343 8.92 -0.65 11.52
CA PHE A 343 7.67 -1.05 10.89
C PHE A 343 6.51 -0.14 11.31
N LYS A 344 6.42 0.18 12.62
CA LYS A 344 5.36 1.04 13.14
C LYS A 344 5.51 2.51 12.71
N THR A 345 6.73 3.03 12.59
CA THR A 345 6.98 4.46 12.30
C THR A 345 7.08 4.75 10.80
N VAL A 346 7.45 3.77 9.98
CA VAL A 346 7.68 3.92 8.53
C VAL A 346 6.64 3.18 7.71
N ASN A 347 6.53 1.85 7.87
CA ASN A 347 5.69 1.02 6.99
C ASN A 347 4.20 1.21 7.26
N VAL A 348 3.78 1.25 8.53
CA VAL A 348 2.36 1.40 8.90
C VAL A 348 1.76 2.72 8.35
N PRO A 349 2.35 3.92 8.60
CA PRO A 349 1.83 5.15 8.03
C PRO A 349 1.84 5.17 6.50
N ARG A 350 2.85 4.54 5.88
CA ARG A 350 2.94 4.43 4.42
C ARG A 350 1.82 3.57 3.85
N PHE A 351 1.48 2.45 4.51
CA PHE A 351 0.37 1.58 4.11
C PHE A 351 -0.99 2.26 4.32
N GLU A 352 -1.18 2.95 5.44
CA GLU A 352 -2.40 3.73 5.68
C GLU A 352 -2.56 4.86 4.64
N SER A 353 -1.47 5.56 4.31
CA SER A 353 -1.46 6.57 3.24
C SER A 353 -1.77 5.96 1.88
N TYR A 354 -1.20 4.79 1.55
CA TYR A 354 -1.52 4.06 0.33
C TYR A 354 -3.02 3.76 0.21
N LEU A 355 -3.65 3.22 1.26
CA LEU A 355 -5.08 2.91 1.25
C LEU A 355 -5.94 4.18 1.09
N ALA A 356 -5.58 5.26 1.78
CA ALA A 356 -6.28 6.54 1.69
C ALA A 356 -6.17 7.15 0.29
N LEU A 357 -4.96 7.23 -0.27
CA LEU A 357 -4.68 7.78 -1.60
C LEU A 357 -5.36 6.95 -2.69
N LYS A 358 -5.30 5.62 -2.58
CA LYS A 358 -5.97 4.71 -3.51
C LYS A 358 -7.47 4.97 -3.57
N LYS A 359 -8.11 5.16 -2.42
CA LYS A 359 -9.53 5.51 -2.34
C LYS A 359 -9.80 6.91 -2.91
N GLU A 360 -9.02 7.90 -2.53
CA GLU A 360 -9.13 9.29 -3.03
C GLU A 360 -9.06 9.35 -4.56
N ILE A 361 -8.10 8.63 -5.15
CA ILE A 361 -7.89 8.59 -6.60
C ILE A 361 -9.08 7.91 -7.30
N VAL A 362 -9.54 6.76 -6.79
CA VAL A 362 -10.73 6.10 -7.36
C VAL A 362 -11.97 6.99 -7.27
N ASP A 363 -12.19 7.65 -6.13
CA ASP A 363 -13.36 8.51 -5.93
C ASP A 363 -13.29 9.77 -6.82
N THR A 364 -12.12 10.41 -6.93
CA THR A 364 -11.87 11.54 -7.82
C THR A 364 -12.07 11.17 -9.29
N SER A 365 -11.50 10.04 -9.73
CA SER A 365 -11.64 9.55 -11.11
C SER A 365 -13.07 9.12 -11.43
N ARG A 366 -13.77 8.48 -10.48
CA ARG A 366 -15.20 8.14 -10.62
C ARG A 366 -16.04 9.40 -10.85
N ALA A 367 -15.79 10.46 -10.08
CA ALA A 367 -16.49 11.74 -10.21
C ALA A 367 -16.17 12.44 -11.54
N ALA A 368 -14.89 12.46 -11.94
CA ALA A 368 -14.46 13.04 -13.22
C ALA A 368 -15.09 12.35 -14.43
N MET A 369 -15.23 11.00 -14.39
CA MET A 369 -15.86 10.22 -15.45
C MET A 369 -17.40 10.25 -15.42
N ARG A 370 -18.02 10.77 -14.35
CA ARG A 370 -19.48 10.82 -14.15
C ARG A 370 -20.19 9.47 -14.37
N LEU A 371 -19.58 8.38 -13.87
CA LEU A 371 -20.06 7.01 -14.11
C LEU A 371 -21.53 6.77 -13.73
N GLU A 372 -22.08 7.54 -12.78
CA GLU A 372 -23.49 7.46 -12.38
C GLU A 372 -24.48 7.86 -13.49
N GLU A 373 -24.05 8.67 -14.47
CA GLU A 373 -24.86 9.01 -15.65
C GLU A 373 -25.02 7.85 -16.64
N PHE A 374 -24.14 6.85 -16.58
CA PHE A 374 -24.11 5.74 -17.55
C PHE A 374 -24.82 4.48 -17.06
N ARG A 375 -25.33 4.50 -15.82
CA ARG A 375 -26.13 3.41 -15.27
C ARG A 375 -27.54 3.47 -15.84
N PRO A 376 -28.01 2.44 -16.58
CA PRO A 376 -29.35 2.44 -17.14
C PRO A 376 -30.41 2.50 -16.05
N ARG A 377 -31.30 3.50 -16.08
CA ARG A 377 -32.41 3.64 -15.14
C ARG A 377 -33.70 3.22 -15.84
N VAL A 378 -34.13 1.99 -15.61
CA VAL A 378 -35.43 1.55 -16.13
C VAL A 378 -36.53 2.29 -15.37
N LEU A 379 -37.28 3.12 -16.08
CA LEU A 379 -38.48 3.76 -15.53
C LEU A 379 -39.48 2.67 -15.10
N THR A 380 -39.98 2.78 -13.87
CA THR A 380 -41.01 1.86 -13.32
C THR A 380 -42.30 1.86 -14.12
N SER A 381 -42.52 2.88 -14.96
CA SER A 381 -43.67 3.02 -15.87
C SER A 381 -43.51 2.32 -17.22
N PHE A 382 -42.36 1.71 -17.54
CA PHE A 382 -42.19 1.00 -18.80
C PHE A 382 -42.95 -0.34 -18.79
N VAL A 383 -44.11 -0.38 -19.43
CA VAL A 383 -44.94 -1.59 -19.57
C VAL A 383 -44.69 -2.26 -20.91
N ARG A 384 -44.25 -3.52 -20.84
CA ARG A 384 -44.03 -4.39 -22.00
C ARG A 384 -45.37 -4.64 -22.70
N ASN A 385 -45.47 -4.35 -23.99
CA ASN A 385 -46.68 -4.58 -24.79
C ASN A 385 -46.42 -5.61 -25.91
N ARG A 386 -47.49 -6.18 -26.49
CA ARG A 386 -47.37 -7.20 -27.54
C ARG A 386 -46.58 -6.72 -28.76
N LEU A 387 -46.74 -5.46 -29.15
CA LEU A 387 -46.01 -4.86 -30.27
C LEU A 387 -44.49 -4.85 -30.03
N LEU A 388 -44.07 -4.47 -28.83
CA LEU A 388 -42.67 -4.54 -28.42
C LEU A 388 -42.14 -5.96 -28.47
N ASP A 389 -42.91 -6.92 -27.96
CA ASP A 389 -42.47 -8.31 -27.82
C ASP A 389 -42.43 -9.10 -29.12
N GLU A 390 -43.43 -8.91 -29.97
CA GLU A 390 -43.60 -9.71 -31.18
C GLU A 390 -42.94 -9.06 -32.41
N VAL A 391 -42.71 -7.73 -32.39
CA VAL A 391 -42.20 -7.00 -33.56
C VAL A 391 -40.86 -6.31 -33.28
N TYR A 392 -40.80 -5.41 -32.30
CA TYR A 392 -39.58 -4.60 -32.11
C TYR A 392 -38.40 -5.38 -31.53
N LEU A 393 -38.61 -6.15 -30.46
CA LEU A 393 -37.52 -6.89 -29.80
C LEU A 393 -36.87 -7.97 -30.69
N PRO A 394 -37.61 -8.70 -31.56
CA PRO A 394 -36.99 -9.57 -32.56
C PRO A 394 -36.08 -8.83 -33.55
N VAL A 395 -36.56 -7.73 -34.14
CA VAL A 395 -35.79 -6.98 -35.15
C VAL A 395 -34.57 -6.30 -34.53
N ILE A 396 -34.73 -5.68 -33.36
CA ILE A 396 -33.61 -5.10 -32.60
C ILE A 396 -32.63 -6.20 -32.18
N GLY A 397 -33.15 -7.34 -31.74
CA GLY A 397 -32.34 -8.52 -31.38
C GLY A 397 -31.49 -9.02 -32.54
N ASP A 398 -32.04 -9.12 -33.75
CA ASP A 398 -31.30 -9.53 -34.94
C ASP A 398 -30.18 -8.55 -35.30
N ASN A 399 -30.42 -7.25 -35.19
CA ASN A 399 -29.38 -6.24 -35.43
C ASN A 399 -28.29 -6.28 -34.35
N LEU A 400 -28.66 -6.29 -33.07
CA LEU A 400 -27.71 -6.35 -31.96
C LEU A 400 -26.89 -7.65 -31.97
N ALA A 401 -27.45 -8.77 -32.44
CA ALA A 401 -26.72 -10.02 -32.64
C ALA A 401 -25.62 -9.88 -33.70
N LYS A 402 -25.85 -9.09 -34.76
CA LYS A 402 -24.79 -8.75 -35.72
C LYS A 402 -23.78 -7.78 -35.13
N GLN A 403 -24.17 -6.82 -34.30
CA GLN A 403 -23.22 -5.86 -33.76
C GLN A 403 -22.33 -6.45 -32.65
N MET A 404 -22.89 -7.21 -31.71
CA MET A 404 -22.20 -7.67 -30.50
C MET A 404 -21.92 -9.18 -30.48
N GLY A 405 -22.57 -9.95 -31.37
CA GLY A 405 -22.52 -11.41 -31.40
C GLY A 405 -23.65 -12.08 -30.61
N GLU A 406 -24.01 -13.30 -31.02
CA GLU A 406 -24.99 -14.17 -30.35
C GLU A 406 -24.28 -15.18 -29.41
N ALA A 407 -24.94 -15.59 -28.33
CA ALA A 407 -24.46 -16.60 -27.39
C ALA A 407 -24.75 -18.03 -27.89
N GLY A 408 -23.71 -18.86 -28.05
CA GLY A 408 -23.80 -20.27 -28.46
C GLY A 408 -22.72 -20.68 -29.49
N GLU A 409 -22.74 -21.93 -29.95
CA GLU A 409 -21.79 -22.48 -30.94
C GLU A 409 -21.99 -21.93 -32.37
N GLN A 410 -23.17 -21.37 -32.69
CA GLN A 410 -23.44 -20.69 -33.95
C GLN A 410 -22.90 -19.25 -33.96
N LYS A 411 -21.59 -19.08 -33.74
CA LYS A 411 -20.92 -17.79 -33.86
C LYS A 411 -20.89 -17.35 -35.32
N ARG A 412 -21.82 -16.49 -35.74
CA ARG A 412 -21.62 -15.69 -36.96
C ARG A 412 -20.39 -14.80 -36.76
N THR A 413 -19.43 -14.88 -37.69
CA THR A 413 -18.19 -14.10 -37.69
C THR A 413 -18.38 -12.65 -38.14
N ASP A 414 -19.51 -12.36 -38.78
CA ASP A 414 -19.73 -11.11 -39.50
C ASP A 414 -20.35 -10.09 -38.54
N ARG A 415 -19.49 -9.45 -37.73
CA ARG A 415 -19.93 -8.49 -36.71
C ARG A 415 -20.13 -7.08 -37.27
N MET A 416 -21.14 -6.89 -38.11
CA MET A 416 -21.38 -5.64 -38.85
C MET A 416 -22.78 -5.09 -38.59
N GLY A 417 -22.91 -3.77 -38.52
CA GLY A 417 -24.21 -3.11 -38.61
C GLY A 417 -24.38 -1.90 -37.70
N LEU A 418 -25.40 -1.13 -38.04
CA LEU A 418 -25.88 0.04 -37.29
C LEU A 418 -27.39 -0.12 -37.09
N LEU A 419 -27.88 0.26 -35.92
CA LEU A 419 -29.32 0.36 -35.68
C LEU A 419 -29.74 1.82 -35.82
N MET A 420 -30.69 2.11 -36.71
CA MET A 420 -31.27 3.44 -36.83
C MET A 420 -32.75 3.41 -36.44
N LEU A 421 -33.13 4.22 -35.46
CA LEU A 421 -34.50 4.35 -34.96
C LEU A 421 -35.06 5.70 -35.41
N VAL A 422 -36.04 5.67 -36.31
CA VAL A 422 -36.70 6.88 -36.82
C VAL A 422 -38.15 6.88 -36.38
N SER A 423 -38.55 7.88 -35.59
CA SER A 423 -39.94 8.05 -35.16
C SER A 423 -40.24 9.48 -34.77
N PRO A 424 -41.51 9.89 -34.66
CA PRO A 424 -41.84 11.20 -34.13
C PRO A 424 -41.37 11.38 -32.66
N PRO A 425 -41.31 12.62 -32.16
CA PRO A 425 -40.99 12.90 -30.75
C PRO A 425 -42.00 12.24 -29.80
N GLY A 426 -41.55 11.78 -28.64
CA GLY A 426 -42.42 11.22 -27.58
C GLY A 426 -42.69 9.71 -27.66
N TYR A 427 -42.21 9.02 -28.69
CA TYR A 427 -42.44 7.57 -28.89
C TYR A 427 -41.49 6.64 -28.10
N GLY A 428 -40.78 7.16 -27.10
CA GLY A 428 -39.99 6.34 -26.16
C GLY A 428 -38.75 5.64 -26.74
N LYS A 429 -38.15 6.15 -27.84
CA LYS A 429 -36.93 5.59 -28.47
C LYS A 429 -35.81 5.35 -27.45
N THR A 430 -35.45 6.39 -26.71
CA THR A 430 -34.40 6.35 -25.68
C THR A 430 -34.75 5.35 -24.58
N THR A 431 -35.98 5.38 -24.08
CA THR A 431 -36.47 4.49 -23.01
C THR A 431 -36.42 3.01 -23.43
N LEU A 432 -36.76 2.70 -24.69
CA LEU A 432 -36.66 1.34 -25.22
C LEU A 432 -35.20 0.87 -25.27
N MET A 433 -34.28 1.71 -25.73
CA MET A 433 -32.87 1.34 -25.80
C MET A 433 -32.25 1.20 -24.41
N GLU A 434 -32.59 2.09 -23.48
CA GLU A 434 -32.15 2.01 -22.09
C GLU A 434 -32.67 0.74 -21.39
N TYR A 435 -33.93 0.35 -21.64
CA TYR A 435 -34.48 -0.94 -21.19
C TYR A 435 -33.66 -2.12 -21.74
N ILE A 436 -33.37 -2.12 -23.04
CA ILE A 436 -32.59 -3.19 -23.67
C ILE A 436 -31.17 -3.25 -23.10
N ALA A 437 -30.51 -2.10 -22.94
CA ALA A 437 -29.18 -2.02 -22.38
C ALA A 437 -29.13 -2.57 -20.94
N ASN A 438 -30.10 -2.19 -20.10
CA ASN A 438 -30.26 -2.73 -18.75
C ASN A 438 -30.42 -4.26 -18.76
N ARG A 439 -31.28 -4.78 -19.64
CA ARG A 439 -31.52 -6.24 -19.75
C ARG A 439 -30.31 -7.03 -20.24
N LEU A 440 -29.47 -6.41 -21.08
CA LEU A 440 -28.25 -7.02 -21.59
C LEU A 440 -27.04 -6.84 -20.66
N GLY A 441 -27.13 -5.92 -19.68
CA GLY A 441 -26.01 -5.59 -18.82
C GLY A 441 -24.89 -4.84 -19.53
N ILE A 442 -25.23 -4.10 -20.59
CA ILE A 442 -24.30 -3.28 -21.36
C ILE A 442 -24.42 -1.82 -20.90
N ILE A 443 -23.31 -1.10 -20.93
CA ILE A 443 -23.24 0.30 -20.53
C ILE A 443 -23.99 1.14 -21.57
N PHE A 444 -24.92 1.98 -21.14
CA PHE A 444 -25.71 2.82 -22.04
C PHE A 444 -25.10 4.22 -22.14
N MET A 445 -24.32 4.45 -23.19
CA MET A 445 -23.68 5.74 -23.44
C MET A 445 -24.56 6.63 -24.33
N LYS A 446 -25.43 7.42 -23.71
CA LYS A 446 -26.26 8.42 -24.41
C LYS A 446 -25.44 9.66 -24.77
N ILE A 447 -25.33 9.96 -26.06
CA ILE A 447 -24.75 11.18 -26.60
C ILE A 447 -25.87 12.07 -27.14
N ASN A 448 -25.87 13.33 -26.73
CA ASN A 448 -26.94 14.29 -27.06
C ASN A 448 -26.64 15.04 -28.36
N GLY A 449 -27.36 14.73 -29.43
CA GLY A 449 -27.21 15.37 -30.74
C GLY A 449 -27.38 16.90 -30.72
N PRO A 450 -28.45 17.45 -30.11
CA PRO A 450 -28.61 18.89 -29.93
C PRO A 450 -27.43 19.58 -29.22
N ALA A 451 -26.83 18.94 -28.23
CA ALA A 451 -25.66 19.49 -27.53
C ALA A 451 -24.37 19.47 -28.39
N LEU A 452 -24.21 18.46 -29.27
CA LEU A 452 -23.14 18.44 -30.27
C LEU A 452 -23.34 19.54 -31.33
N GLY A 453 -24.57 19.64 -31.86
CA GLY A 453 -24.93 20.58 -32.91
C GLY A 453 -24.29 20.28 -34.27
N HIS A 454 -24.53 21.16 -35.23
CA HIS A 454 -24.07 21.00 -36.62
C HIS A 454 -22.62 21.46 -36.88
N GLN A 455 -21.95 22.03 -35.89
CA GLN A 455 -20.59 22.57 -36.06
C GLN A 455 -19.49 21.56 -35.70
N VAL A 456 -19.83 20.49 -34.99
CA VAL A 456 -18.88 19.41 -34.65
C VAL A 456 -18.75 18.48 -35.85
N THR A 457 -17.54 18.32 -36.39
CA THR A 457 -17.22 17.43 -37.53
C THR A 457 -16.22 16.33 -37.19
N SER A 458 -15.58 16.40 -36.02
CA SER A 458 -14.52 15.49 -35.58
C SER A 458 -14.79 14.91 -34.19
N LEU A 459 -14.02 13.88 -33.83
CA LEU A 459 -14.03 13.25 -32.51
C LEU A 459 -12.95 13.83 -31.59
N ASP A 460 -12.45 15.03 -31.89
CA ASP A 460 -11.49 15.74 -31.04
C ASP A 460 -12.21 16.76 -30.14
N PRO A 461 -12.18 16.60 -28.80
CA PRO A 461 -12.75 17.56 -27.87
C PRO A 461 -12.19 18.98 -28.02
N ALA A 462 -10.94 19.15 -28.48
CA ALA A 462 -10.32 20.45 -28.67
C ALA A 462 -10.93 21.23 -29.84
N ALA A 463 -11.45 20.53 -30.84
CA ALA A 463 -12.12 21.12 -32.01
C ALA A 463 -13.60 21.48 -31.74
N ALA A 464 -14.15 21.12 -30.58
CA ALA A 464 -15.56 21.37 -30.26
C ALA A 464 -15.85 22.87 -30.02
N PRO A 465 -16.96 23.41 -30.56
CA PRO A 465 -17.24 24.86 -30.61
C PRO A 465 -17.62 25.45 -29.25
N ASN A 466 -18.12 24.64 -28.31
CA ASN A 466 -18.56 25.09 -27.00
C ASN A 466 -18.36 23.97 -25.95
N ALA A 467 -18.55 24.33 -24.67
CA ALA A 467 -18.35 23.40 -23.56
C ALA A 467 -19.31 22.20 -23.59
N GLY A 468 -20.57 22.40 -23.98
CA GLY A 468 -21.56 21.31 -24.06
C GLY A 468 -21.16 20.25 -25.10
N ALA A 469 -20.87 20.69 -26.33
CA ALA A 469 -20.39 19.84 -27.40
C ALA A 469 -19.09 19.12 -27.00
N ARG A 470 -18.17 19.81 -26.33
CA ARG A 470 -16.92 19.23 -25.84
C ARG A 470 -17.15 18.09 -24.86
N GLU A 471 -18.08 18.24 -23.92
CA GLU A 471 -18.41 17.19 -22.95
C GLU A 471 -19.04 15.97 -23.63
N GLU A 472 -19.92 16.17 -24.63
CA GLU A 472 -20.49 15.07 -25.41
C GLU A 472 -19.42 14.31 -26.23
N VAL A 473 -18.44 15.02 -26.82
CA VAL A 473 -17.32 14.38 -27.53
C VAL A 473 -16.41 13.61 -26.56
N LYS A 474 -16.11 14.17 -25.36
CA LYS A 474 -15.35 13.43 -24.32
C LYS A 474 -16.08 12.17 -23.87
N LYS A 475 -17.39 12.26 -23.65
CA LYS A 475 -18.24 11.13 -23.26
C LYS A 475 -18.23 10.03 -24.33
N LEU A 476 -18.31 10.42 -25.60
CA LEU A 476 -18.18 9.51 -26.72
C LEU A 476 -16.79 8.86 -26.77
N ASN A 477 -15.70 9.61 -26.61
CA ASN A 477 -14.35 9.04 -26.62
C ASN A 477 -14.11 8.09 -25.44
N LEU A 478 -14.65 8.39 -24.26
CA LEU A 478 -14.63 7.47 -23.13
C LEU A 478 -15.30 6.12 -23.47
N SER A 479 -16.41 6.15 -24.22
CA SER A 479 -17.10 4.94 -24.67
C SER A 479 -16.27 4.08 -25.63
N LEU A 480 -15.43 4.73 -26.43
CA LEU A 480 -14.47 4.06 -27.33
C LEU A 480 -13.31 3.47 -26.53
N GLU A 481 -12.81 4.19 -25.52
CA GLU A 481 -11.76 3.73 -24.61
C GLU A 481 -12.20 2.53 -23.75
N MET A 482 -13.47 2.50 -23.32
CA MET A 482 -14.06 1.32 -22.67
C MET A 482 -13.97 0.08 -23.58
N GLY A 483 -14.17 0.27 -24.89
CA GLY A 483 -13.88 -0.69 -25.95
C GLY A 483 -14.69 -1.99 -25.95
N ASP A 484 -15.48 -2.28 -24.91
CA ASP A 484 -16.27 -3.50 -24.77
C ASP A 484 -17.42 -3.33 -23.78
N ASN A 485 -18.49 -4.08 -24.00
CA ASN A 485 -19.73 -4.03 -23.22
C ASN A 485 -20.42 -2.65 -23.20
N VAL A 486 -20.37 -1.90 -24.32
CA VAL A 486 -20.93 -0.54 -24.44
C VAL A 486 -21.94 -0.43 -25.58
N MET A 487 -23.05 0.26 -25.34
CA MET A 487 -24.00 0.76 -26.35
C MET A 487 -23.82 2.27 -26.49
N ILE A 488 -23.31 2.71 -27.64
CA ILE A 488 -23.21 4.12 -28.02
C ILE A 488 -24.54 4.50 -28.66
N TYR A 489 -25.32 5.34 -27.97
CA TYR A 489 -26.63 5.80 -28.42
C TYR A 489 -26.55 7.29 -28.76
N LEU A 490 -26.59 7.61 -30.05
CA LEU A 490 -26.66 8.98 -30.57
C LEU A 490 -28.13 9.41 -30.63
N ASP A 491 -28.54 10.31 -29.75
CA ASP A 491 -29.93 10.81 -29.70
C ASP A 491 -30.09 12.03 -30.60
N ASP A 492 -31.29 12.17 -31.19
CA ASP A 492 -31.66 13.33 -32.00
C ASP A 492 -30.62 13.68 -33.09
N ILE A 493 -30.22 12.67 -33.88
CA ILE A 493 -29.18 12.81 -34.92
C ILE A 493 -29.48 13.88 -35.98
N GLN A 494 -30.74 14.33 -36.11
CA GLN A 494 -31.11 15.40 -37.02
C GLN A 494 -30.45 16.76 -36.69
N HIS A 495 -29.92 16.93 -35.48
CA HIS A 495 -29.18 18.13 -35.06
C HIS A 495 -27.66 17.97 -35.18
N CYS A 496 -27.17 16.81 -35.63
CA CYS A 496 -25.74 16.54 -35.81
C CYS A 496 -25.26 16.95 -37.21
N ASN A 497 -23.95 17.19 -37.36
CA ASN A 497 -23.33 17.34 -38.67
C ASN A 497 -23.26 15.99 -39.42
N PRO A 498 -23.59 15.93 -40.73
CA PRO A 498 -23.42 14.71 -41.54
C PRO A 498 -22.00 14.14 -41.54
N GLU A 499 -20.96 14.98 -41.57
CA GLU A 499 -19.55 14.57 -41.54
C GLU A 499 -19.18 13.87 -40.22
N PHE A 500 -19.74 14.35 -39.10
CA PHE A 500 -19.59 13.69 -37.81
C PHE A 500 -20.24 12.30 -37.81
N LEU A 501 -21.46 12.18 -38.33
CA LEU A 501 -22.16 10.89 -38.41
C LEU A 501 -21.41 9.87 -39.29
N GLN A 502 -20.74 10.34 -40.35
CA GLN A 502 -19.94 9.49 -41.24
C GLN A 502 -18.78 8.79 -40.52
N LYS A 503 -18.24 9.35 -39.44
CA LYS A 503 -17.15 8.72 -38.67
C LYS A 503 -17.53 7.34 -38.12
N PHE A 504 -18.82 7.11 -37.85
CA PHE A 504 -19.36 5.85 -37.32
C PHE A 504 -19.56 4.77 -38.39
N ILE A 505 -19.49 5.10 -39.68
CA ILE A 505 -19.63 4.12 -40.78
C ILE A 505 -18.53 3.06 -40.67
N SER A 506 -17.33 3.47 -40.28
CA SER A 506 -16.18 2.58 -40.04
C SER A 506 -16.46 1.49 -38.99
N LEU A 507 -17.39 1.73 -38.06
CA LEU A 507 -17.86 0.76 -37.06
C LEU A 507 -18.90 -0.22 -37.60
N CYS A 508 -19.48 0.09 -38.76
CA CYS A 508 -20.51 -0.72 -39.43
C CYS A 508 -19.90 -1.78 -40.34
N ASP A 509 -18.65 -1.59 -40.79
CA ASP A 509 -17.94 -2.47 -41.71
C ASP A 509 -17.07 -3.52 -40.98
N ALA A 510 -16.49 -4.48 -41.73
CA ALA A 510 -15.65 -5.56 -41.19
C ALA A 510 -14.52 -5.08 -40.26
N GLN A 511 -13.99 -3.89 -40.55
CA GLN A 511 -12.81 -3.36 -39.88
C GLN A 511 -13.10 -2.93 -38.46
N ARG A 512 -14.30 -2.39 -38.17
CA ARG A 512 -14.71 -1.84 -36.86
C ARG A 512 -13.62 -1.01 -36.16
N LYS A 513 -12.99 -0.11 -36.91
CA LYS A 513 -11.96 0.79 -36.40
C LYS A 513 -12.46 2.22 -36.45
N ILE A 514 -12.25 2.97 -35.38
CA ILE A 514 -12.61 4.39 -35.33
C ILE A 514 -11.49 5.18 -34.64
N GLU A 515 -11.26 6.39 -35.10
CA GLU A 515 -10.29 7.31 -34.48
C GLU A 515 -10.99 8.16 -33.43
N GLY A 516 -10.35 8.40 -32.30
CA GLY A 516 -10.84 9.30 -31.27
C GLY A 516 -9.68 9.91 -30.48
N VAL A 517 -10.00 10.84 -29.58
CA VAL A 517 -9.00 11.53 -28.77
C VAL A 517 -9.32 11.32 -27.29
N TYR A 518 -8.40 10.69 -26.56
CA TYR A 518 -8.52 10.49 -25.11
C TYR A 518 -7.34 11.13 -24.41
N GLN A 519 -7.61 11.98 -23.41
CA GLN A 519 -6.60 12.74 -22.67
C GLN A 519 -5.60 13.53 -23.54
N GLY A 520 -6.05 14.00 -24.71
CA GLY A 520 -5.21 14.77 -25.65
C GLY A 520 -4.37 13.91 -26.60
N GLU A 521 -4.38 12.59 -26.46
CA GLU A 521 -3.73 11.66 -27.38
C GLU A 521 -4.72 11.13 -28.41
N THR A 522 -4.34 11.17 -29.69
CA THR A 522 -5.12 10.55 -30.77
C THR A 522 -4.89 9.04 -30.76
N ARG A 523 -5.98 8.26 -30.77
CA ARG A 523 -5.95 6.79 -30.74
C ARG A 523 -6.86 6.22 -31.82
N THR A 524 -6.48 5.05 -32.35
CA THR A 524 -7.34 4.24 -33.21
C THR A 524 -7.87 3.04 -32.42
N TYR A 525 -9.18 3.01 -32.20
CA TYR A 525 -9.86 1.97 -31.44
C TYR A 525 -10.26 0.81 -32.33
N ASP A 526 -9.75 -0.39 -32.05
CA ASP A 526 -10.14 -1.63 -32.74
C ASP A 526 -11.21 -2.38 -31.93
N LEU A 527 -12.46 -2.31 -32.41
CA LEU A 527 -13.63 -2.87 -31.73
C LEU A 527 -14.06 -4.21 -32.33
N ARG A 528 -13.20 -4.86 -33.13
CA ARG A 528 -13.48 -6.19 -33.68
C ARG A 528 -13.57 -7.23 -32.57
N GLY A 529 -14.61 -8.06 -32.64
CA GLY A 529 -14.82 -9.10 -31.63
C GLY A 529 -15.28 -8.57 -30.26
N ARG A 530 -15.48 -7.25 -30.11
CA ARG A 530 -15.97 -6.62 -28.89
C ARG A 530 -17.50 -6.52 -28.89
N LYS A 531 -18.11 -6.43 -27.70
CA LYS A 531 -19.54 -6.21 -27.52
C LYS A 531 -19.82 -4.71 -27.51
N VAL A 532 -19.63 -4.07 -28.66
CA VAL A 532 -19.99 -2.66 -28.85
C VAL A 532 -21.16 -2.57 -29.82
N ALA A 533 -22.18 -1.81 -29.46
CA ALA A 533 -23.30 -1.50 -30.33
C ALA A 533 -23.41 0.01 -30.56
N VAL A 534 -23.69 0.41 -31.79
CA VAL A 534 -24.01 1.80 -32.16
C VAL A 534 -25.48 1.87 -32.56
N VAL A 535 -26.19 2.78 -31.94
CA VAL A 535 -27.60 3.06 -32.18
C VAL A 535 -27.74 4.56 -32.46
N MET A 536 -28.38 4.90 -33.57
CA MET A 536 -28.71 6.26 -33.96
C MET A 536 -30.22 6.45 -33.86
N ALA A 537 -30.67 7.46 -33.13
CA ALA A 537 -32.07 7.79 -33.00
C ALA A 537 -32.33 9.19 -33.55
N GLY A 538 -33.40 9.33 -34.33
CA GLY A 538 -33.75 10.62 -34.92
C GLY A 538 -35.23 10.79 -35.20
N ASN A 539 -35.57 12.00 -35.59
CA ASN A 539 -36.91 12.38 -36.03
C ASN A 539 -36.95 12.46 -37.56
N PRO A 540 -38.09 12.15 -38.19
CA PRO A 540 -38.22 12.18 -39.65
C PRO A 540 -38.18 13.59 -40.26
N TYR A 541 -38.25 14.63 -39.43
CA TYR A 541 -38.24 16.04 -39.83
C TYR A 541 -37.22 16.82 -39.02
N THR A 542 -36.63 17.87 -39.62
CA THR A 542 -35.73 18.83 -38.98
C THR A 542 -36.51 19.94 -38.26
N GLU A 543 -35.82 20.81 -37.51
CA GLU A 543 -36.43 21.99 -36.87
C GLU A 543 -37.09 22.95 -37.88
N SER A 544 -36.59 22.98 -39.12
CA SER A 544 -37.16 23.76 -40.23
C SER A 544 -38.42 23.14 -40.86
N GLY A 545 -38.84 21.95 -40.40
CA GLY A 545 -39.98 21.21 -40.96
C GLY A 545 -39.68 20.48 -42.27
N GLU A 546 -38.43 20.54 -42.75
CA GLU A 546 -37.97 19.78 -43.91
C GLU A 546 -37.79 18.30 -43.54
N LYS A 547 -37.94 17.42 -44.54
CA LYS A 547 -37.71 15.99 -44.35
C LYS A 547 -36.22 15.78 -44.06
N PHE A 548 -35.90 15.20 -42.91
CA PHE A 548 -34.51 14.86 -42.58
C PHE A 548 -34.01 13.85 -43.60
N GLN A 549 -33.01 14.25 -44.39
CA GLN A 549 -32.35 13.37 -45.34
C GLN A 549 -31.20 12.67 -44.63
N ILE A 550 -31.36 11.36 -44.43
CA ILE A 550 -30.26 10.51 -43.99
C ILE A 550 -29.18 10.59 -45.08
N PRO A 551 -27.93 10.95 -44.76
CA PRO A 551 -26.86 11.02 -45.74
C PRO A 551 -26.80 9.75 -46.60
N ASP A 552 -26.65 9.88 -47.92
CA ASP A 552 -26.71 8.75 -48.87
C ASP A 552 -25.68 7.63 -48.58
N MET A 553 -24.59 7.97 -47.89
CA MET A 553 -23.59 7.00 -47.44
C MET A 553 -24.06 6.17 -46.23
N LEU A 554 -25.01 6.68 -45.44
CA LEU A 554 -25.68 5.95 -44.35
C LEU A 554 -26.92 5.18 -44.83
N SER A 555 -27.35 5.33 -46.08
CA SER A 555 -28.44 4.54 -46.66
C SER A 555 -27.96 3.30 -47.43
N THR A 556 -26.64 3.19 -47.69
CA THR A 556 -26.02 2.15 -48.51
C THR A 556 -25.21 1.09 -47.73
N GLY A 557 -24.93 1.31 -46.44
CA GLY A 557 -24.28 0.33 -45.55
C GLY A 557 -25.25 -0.70 -44.93
N PRO A 558 -24.77 -1.65 -44.08
CA PRO A 558 -25.60 -2.64 -43.37
C PRO A 558 -26.43 -2.00 -42.23
N ILE A 559 -27.27 -1.02 -42.58
CA ILE A 559 -28.01 -0.17 -41.67
C ILE A 559 -29.46 -0.67 -41.60
N PHE A 560 -29.91 -1.01 -40.39
CA PHE A 560 -31.29 -1.43 -40.16
C PHE A 560 -32.09 -0.24 -39.67
N ILE A 561 -33.01 0.25 -40.50
CA ILE A 561 -33.91 1.35 -40.16
C ILE A 561 -35.22 0.78 -39.62
N ILE A 562 -35.55 1.12 -38.37
CA ILE A 562 -36.84 0.80 -37.76
C ILE A 562 -37.66 2.08 -37.68
N TRP A 563 -38.80 2.07 -38.35
CA TRP A 563 -39.83 3.09 -38.20
C TRP A 563 -40.71 2.74 -37.00
N VAL A 564 -40.56 3.47 -35.90
CA VAL A 564 -41.45 3.31 -34.74
C VAL A 564 -42.68 4.20 -35.00
N LYS A 565 -43.81 3.58 -35.36
CA LYS A 565 -45.07 4.28 -35.65
C LYS A 565 -45.96 4.44 -34.43
#